data_AF-A0A0P0A6M3-F1
#
_entry.id   AF-A0A0P0A6M3-F1
#
_cell.length_a   1.000
_cell.length_b   1.000
_cell.length_c   1.000
_cell.angle_alpha   90.00
_cell.angle_beta   90.00
_cell.angle_gamma   90.00
#
_symmetry.space_group_name_H-M   'P 1'
#
loop_
_entity.id
_entity.type
_entity.pdbx_description
1 polymer ?
#
loop_
_entity_poly.entity_id
_entity_poly.type
_entity_poly.pdbx_seq_one_letter_code
_entity_poly.pdbx_strand_id
1 'polypeptide(L)'
;SSSRPLGDAVLDGVDFDIEGGSPDHYDDLARYLSAYSSQGNKVYLSAAPQCPYPDAWVGKALSTGLFDYIWVQFYNNPPCQYSGGQPTNLEDAWKQWTDAIQADKFFLGLPAAPDAAGSGFIPAGDLTSKV
;
A
#
# COMPACT_ATOMS: atom_id res chain seq x y z
N SER A 1 11.89 -20.09 20.50
CA SER A 1 11.71 -21.20 19.53
C SER A 1 12.63 -20.95 18.35
N SER A 2 13.21 -21.99 17.73
CA SER A 2 13.93 -21.86 16.45
C SER A 2 13.03 -21.37 15.30
N SER A 3 11.71 -21.37 15.48
CA SER A 3 10.69 -20.83 14.56
C SER A 3 10.43 -19.33 14.73
N ARG A 4 11.25 -18.59 15.50
CA ARG A 4 11.11 -17.14 15.71
C ARG A 4 12.31 -16.40 15.11
N PRO A 5 12.27 -16.03 13.82
CA PRO A 5 13.41 -15.41 13.13
C PRO A 5 13.89 -14.11 13.76
N LEU A 6 12.98 -13.37 14.40
CA LEU A 6 13.25 -12.09 15.06
C LEU A 6 13.38 -12.22 16.59
N GLY A 7 13.65 -13.43 17.10
CA GLY A 7 13.81 -13.67 18.53
C GLY A 7 12.55 -13.33 19.33
N ASP A 8 12.71 -12.57 20.41
CA ASP A 8 11.61 -12.25 21.34
C ASP A 8 10.79 -11.01 20.92
N ALA A 9 11.12 -10.40 19.78
CA ALA A 9 10.34 -9.28 19.25
C ALA A 9 8.87 -9.67 19.00
N VAL A 10 7.97 -8.73 19.28
CA VAL A 10 6.56 -8.80 18.94
C VAL A 10 6.31 -7.67 17.95
N LEU A 11 5.98 -8.03 16.71
CA LEU A 11 5.64 -7.06 15.68
C LEU A 11 4.21 -6.57 15.87
N ASP A 12 3.95 -5.33 15.49
CA ASP A 12 2.63 -4.72 15.59
C ASP A 12 1.67 -5.23 14.50
N GLY A 13 2.19 -5.70 13.37
CA GLY A 13 1.36 -6.02 12.21
C GLY A 13 2.09 -6.70 11.07
N VAL A 14 1.38 -6.81 9.95
CA VAL A 14 1.85 -7.43 8.70
C VAL A 14 1.47 -6.53 7.53
N ASP A 15 2.46 -6.26 6.68
CA ASP A 15 2.28 -5.48 5.45
C ASP A 15 2.22 -6.39 4.21
N PHE A 16 1.26 -6.13 3.33
CA PHE A 16 1.04 -6.87 2.09
C PHE A 16 1.62 -6.06 0.93
N ASP A 17 2.92 -6.26 0.71
CA ASP A 17 3.65 -5.77 -0.46
C ASP A 17 3.76 -6.88 -1.51
N ILE A 18 2.68 -7.08 -2.26
CA ILE A 18 2.56 -8.16 -3.25
C ILE A 18 2.71 -7.56 -4.66
N GLU A 19 3.87 -7.76 -5.27
CA GLU A 19 4.21 -7.14 -6.57
C GLU A 19 4.13 -8.11 -7.77
N GLY A 20 3.76 -9.37 -7.54
CA GLY A 20 3.66 -10.38 -8.60
C GLY A 20 3.21 -11.75 -8.11
N GLY A 21 2.98 -12.67 -9.05
CA GLY A 21 2.59 -14.05 -8.76
C GLY A 21 1.10 -14.30 -8.97
N SER A 22 0.49 -15.14 -8.14
CA SER A 22 -0.96 -15.35 -8.17
C SER A 22 -1.65 -14.35 -7.23
N PRO A 23 -2.76 -13.70 -7.63
CA PRO A 23 -3.53 -12.82 -6.75
C PRO A 23 -4.44 -13.56 -5.77
N ASP A 24 -4.43 -14.89 -5.78
CA ASP A 24 -5.37 -15.71 -5.02
C ASP A 24 -4.96 -15.85 -3.54
N HIS A 25 -5.96 -15.99 -2.67
CA HIS A 25 -5.85 -16.31 -1.24
C HIS A 25 -5.24 -15.24 -0.32
N TYR A 26 -4.83 -14.08 -0.83
CA TYR A 26 -4.43 -12.97 0.04
C TYR A 26 -5.60 -12.41 0.87
N ASP A 27 -6.83 -12.51 0.36
CA ASP A 27 -8.03 -12.16 1.11
C ASP A 27 -8.28 -13.15 2.26
N ASP A 28 -8.07 -14.44 2.04
CA ASP A 28 -8.11 -15.45 3.11
C ASP A 28 -7.02 -15.19 4.15
N LEU A 29 -5.79 -14.90 3.72
CA LEU A 29 -4.68 -14.57 4.61
C LEU A 29 -5.02 -13.34 5.47
N ALA A 30 -5.58 -12.28 4.89
CA ALA A 30 -6.01 -11.09 5.61
C ALA A 30 -7.08 -11.41 6.66
N ARG A 31 -8.08 -12.25 6.32
CA ARG A 31 -9.11 -12.71 7.28
C ARG A 31 -8.49 -13.48 8.45
N TYR A 32 -7.59 -14.43 8.18
CA TYR A 32 -6.93 -15.21 9.23
C TYR A 32 -6.05 -14.36 10.14
N LEU A 33 -5.26 -13.45 9.58
CA LEU A 33 -4.43 -12.53 10.36
C LEU A 33 -5.27 -11.59 11.23
N SER A 34 -6.32 -10.98 10.64
CA SER A 34 -7.23 -10.11 11.37
C SER A 34 -7.91 -10.84 12.53
N ALA A 35 -8.33 -12.09 12.34
CA ALA A 35 -8.97 -12.90 13.37
C ALA A 35 -8.09 -13.13 14.61
N TYR A 36 -6.75 -13.15 14.48
CA TYR A 36 -5.85 -13.27 15.63
C TYR A 36 -5.89 -12.06 16.57
N SER A 37 -6.36 -10.91 16.10
CA SER A 37 -6.58 -9.72 16.95
C SER A 37 -7.57 -9.99 18.08
N SER A 38 -8.44 -10.99 17.94
CA SER A 38 -9.39 -11.40 18.99
C SER A 38 -8.76 -12.29 20.07
N GLN A 39 -7.58 -12.85 19.82
CA GLN A 39 -6.91 -13.82 20.69
C GLN A 39 -5.73 -13.21 21.46
N GLY A 40 -5.44 -11.92 21.25
CA GLY A 40 -4.31 -11.25 21.86
C GLY A 40 -4.27 -9.77 21.51
N ASN A 41 -3.08 -9.26 21.18
CA ASN A 41 -2.92 -7.89 20.72
C ASN A 41 -3.52 -7.73 19.32
N LYS A 42 -4.02 -6.53 19.02
CA LYS A 42 -4.42 -6.14 17.67
C LYS A 42 -3.25 -6.39 16.71
N VAL A 43 -3.56 -7.06 15.60
CA VAL A 43 -2.66 -7.21 14.46
C VAL A 43 -3.05 -6.13 13.46
N TYR A 44 -2.16 -5.17 13.23
CA TYR A 44 -2.36 -4.17 12.19
C TYR A 44 -2.11 -4.80 10.81
N LEU A 45 -3.02 -4.55 9.88
CA LEU A 45 -2.87 -4.95 8.49
C LEU A 45 -2.67 -3.73 7.62
N SER A 46 -1.64 -3.81 6.78
CA SER A 46 -1.38 -2.79 5.77
C SER A 46 -1.11 -3.39 4.41
N ALA A 47 -1.27 -2.60 3.36
CA ALA A 47 -1.01 -3.04 2.00
C ALA A 47 -0.35 -1.94 1.17
N ALA A 48 0.51 -2.37 0.24
CA ALA A 48 1.24 -1.53 -0.69
C ALA A 48 0.82 -1.78 -2.15
N PRO A 49 -0.45 -1.51 -2.55
CA PRO A 49 -0.86 -1.69 -3.94
C PRO A 49 -0.10 -0.74 -4.87
N GLN A 50 0.06 -1.12 -6.13
CA GLN A 50 0.49 -0.18 -7.17
C GLN A 50 -0.60 0.86 -7.44
N CYS A 51 -0.24 2.03 -8.00
CA CYS A 51 -1.23 3.06 -8.30
C CYS A 51 -2.29 2.73 -9.37
N PRO A 52 -2.08 1.84 -10.37
CA PRO A 52 -3.15 1.46 -11.27
C PRO A 52 -4.29 0.79 -10.52
N TYR A 53 -5.52 1.28 -10.71
CA TYR A 53 -6.71 0.74 -10.05
C TYR A 53 -7.57 -0.09 -11.02
N PRO A 54 -8.08 -1.27 -10.60
CA PRO A 54 -7.76 -1.96 -9.34
C PRO A 54 -6.35 -2.58 -9.39
N ASP A 55 -5.73 -2.73 -8.22
CA ASP A 55 -4.43 -3.42 -8.13
C ASP A 55 -4.58 -4.90 -8.51
N ALA A 56 -3.66 -5.38 -9.35
CA ALA A 56 -3.71 -6.71 -9.94
C ALA A 56 -3.46 -7.85 -8.94
N TRP A 57 -2.77 -7.58 -7.84
CA TRP A 57 -2.23 -8.60 -6.94
C TRP A 57 -2.95 -8.63 -5.59
N VAL A 58 -3.11 -7.47 -4.95
CA VAL A 58 -3.69 -7.34 -3.60
C VAL A 58 -5.15 -6.84 -3.63
N GLY A 59 -5.70 -6.53 -4.80
CA GLY A 59 -7.06 -5.98 -4.95
C GLY A 59 -8.18 -6.81 -4.29
N LYS A 60 -8.10 -8.15 -4.36
CA LYS A 60 -9.06 -9.05 -3.69
C LYS A 60 -8.99 -8.91 -2.15
N ALA A 61 -7.78 -8.81 -1.61
CA ALA A 61 -7.56 -8.63 -0.17
C ALA A 61 -8.05 -7.25 0.28
N LEU A 62 -7.74 -6.19 -0.47
CA LEU A 62 -8.21 -4.84 -0.15
C LEU A 62 -9.75 -4.75 -0.07
N SER A 63 -10.43 -5.50 -0.94
CA SER A 63 -11.89 -5.57 -0.99
C SER A 63 -12.53 -6.20 0.26
N THR A 64 -11.76 -6.81 1.17
CA THR A 64 -12.30 -7.29 2.45
C THR A 64 -12.55 -6.17 3.46
N GLY A 65 -11.98 -4.97 3.26
CA GLY A 65 -12.08 -3.85 4.19
C GLY A 65 -11.39 -4.11 5.54
N LEU A 66 -10.38 -4.99 5.56
CA LEU A 66 -9.67 -5.38 6.80
C LEU A 66 -8.36 -4.62 7.02
N PHE A 67 -7.92 -3.83 6.04
CA PHE A 67 -6.65 -3.12 6.09
C PHE A 67 -6.80 -1.79 6.83
N ASP A 68 -5.98 -1.60 7.85
CA ASP A 68 -5.93 -0.38 8.65
C ASP A 68 -5.22 0.74 7.85
N TYR A 69 -4.14 0.40 7.14
CA TYR A 69 -3.32 1.36 6.40
C TYR A 69 -3.10 0.93 4.95
N ILE A 70 -3.24 1.86 4.02
CA ILE A 70 -2.92 1.63 2.60
C ILE A 70 -1.92 2.66 2.13
N TRP A 71 -0.78 2.21 1.62
CA TRP A 71 0.24 3.06 0.99
C TRP A 71 0.29 2.76 -0.50
N VAL A 72 -0.51 3.50 -1.27
CA VAL A 72 -0.56 3.34 -2.73
C VAL A 72 0.78 3.79 -3.33
N GLN A 73 1.43 2.93 -4.10
CA GLN A 73 2.72 3.21 -4.72
C GLN A 73 2.56 4.09 -5.96
N PHE A 74 2.75 5.41 -5.81
CA PHE A 74 2.65 6.41 -6.88
C PHE A 74 3.98 6.60 -7.64
N TYR A 75 4.59 5.49 -8.05
CA TYR A 75 5.84 5.46 -8.81
C TYR A 75 5.89 4.25 -9.74
N ASN A 76 6.88 4.23 -10.64
CA ASN A 76 7.05 3.23 -11.70
C ASN A 76 5.84 3.02 -12.65
N ASN A 77 4.84 3.89 -12.57
CA ASN A 77 3.57 3.77 -13.29
C ASN A 77 3.15 5.16 -13.84
N PRO A 78 3.67 5.58 -15.01
CA PRO A 78 3.38 6.88 -15.62
C PRO A 78 1.90 7.31 -15.68
N PRO A 79 0.91 6.41 -15.90
CA PRO A 79 -0.49 6.79 -15.96
C PRO A 79 -1.09 7.29 -14.64
N CYS A 80 -0.48 7.01 -13.49
CA CYS A 80 -1.04 7.33 -12.18
C CYS A 80 -0.03 7.95 -11.20
N GLN A 81 1.16 8.32 -11.66
CA GLN A 81 2.19 8.96 -10.83
C GLN A 81 2.39 10.43 -11.21
N TYR A 82 3.20 11.14 -10.42
CA TYR A 82 3.71 12.45 -10.80
C TYR A 82 4.62 12.37 -12.03
N SER A 83 4.35 13.20 -13.05
CA SER A 83 5.08 13.15 -14.31
C SER A 83 5.14 14.52 -14.97
N GLY A 84 6.27 14.83 -15.62
CA GLY A 84 6.42 16.06 -16.41
C GLY A 84 6.21 17.37 -15.62
N GLY A 85 6.44 17.36 -14.30
CA GLY A 85 6.22 18.55 -13.47
C GLY A 85 4.77 18.73 -12.98
N GLN A 86 3.88 17.77 -13.25
CA GLN A 86 2.44 17.88 -13.03
C GLN A 86 1.90 16.75 -12.13
N PRO A 87 0.99 17.06 -11.18
CA PRO A 87 0.43 16.08 -10.25
C PRO A 87 -0.87 15.42 -10.74
N THR A 88 -1.45 15.86 -11.86
CA THR A 88 -2.80 15.48 -12.29
C THR A 88 -3.07 13.97 -12.30
N ASN A 89 -2.17 13.17 -12.89
CA ASN A 89 -2.31 11.71 -12.92
C ASN A 89 -2.33 11.08 -11.51
N LEU A 90 -1.50 11.61 -10.61
CA LEU A 90 -1.43 11.18 -9.22
C LEU A 90 -2.72 11.57 -8.49
N GLU A 91 -3.16 12.82 -8.61
CA GLU A 91 -4.37 13.31 -7.95
C GLU A 91 -5.64 12.57 -8.39
N ASP A 92 -5.75 12.24 -9.67
CA ASP A 92 -6.89 11.50 -10.21
C ASP A 92 -6.90 10.06 -9.71
N ALA A 93 -5.73 9.40 -9.70
CA ALA A 93 -5.59 8.06 -9.13
C ALA A 93 -5.82 8.06 -7.61
N TRP A 94 -5.33 9.08 -6.89
CA TRP A 94 -5.56 9.24 -5.45
C TRP A 94 -7.05 9.28 -5.13
N LYS A 95 -7.83 10.14 -5.82
CA LYS A 95 -9.29 10.21 -5.65
C LYS A 95 -9.94 8.85 -5.91
N GLN A 96 -9.55 8.19 -7.01
CA GLN A 96 -10.07 6.86 -7.34
C GLN A 96 -9.83 5.84 -6.22
N TRP A 97 -8.62 5.80 -5.64
CA TRP A 97 -8.29 4.90 -4.55
C TRP A 97 -9.06 5.20 -3.26
N THR A 98 -9.12 6.48 -2.85
CA THR A 98 -9.78 6.87 -1.60
C THR A 98 -11.30 6.77 -1.67
N ASP A 99 -11.89 6.88 -2.86
CA ASP A 99 -13.34 6.73 -3.05
C ASP A 99 -13.76 5.25 -3.11
N ALA A 100 -12.89 4.38 -3.64
CA ALA A 100 -13.25 2.99 -3.94
C ALA A 100 -12.96 1.99 -2.81
N ILE A 101 -11.97 2.27 -1.94
CA ILE A 101 -11.52 1.36 -0.88
C ILE A 101 -11.77 1.98 0.50
N GLN A 102 -12.18 1.14 1.46
CA GLN A 102 -12.28 1.54 2.86
C GLN A 102 -10.98 1.17 3.61
N ALA A 103 -10.36 2.15 4.25
CA ALA A 103 -9.25 1.98 5.18
C ALA A 103 -9.26 3.14 6.19
N ASP A 104 -8.62 2.95 7.35
CA ASP A 104 -8.54 4.01 8.36
C ASP A 104 -7.65 5.17 7.89
N LYS A 105 -6.55 4.84 7.19
CA LYS A 105 -5.66 5.84 6.60
C LYS A 105 -5.13 5.41 5.25
N PHE A 106 -5.10 6.37 4.34
CA PHE A 106 -4.36 6.31 3.10
C PHE A 106 -3.07 7.11 3.20
N PHE A 107 -2.02 6.61 2.56
CA PHE A 107 -0.70 7.23 2.47
C PHE A 107 -0.26 7.27 1.01
N LEU A 108 0.48 8.31 0.63
CA LEU A 108 1.14 8.39 -0.67
C LEU A 108 2.49 7.67 -0.58
N GLY A 109 2.62 6.52 -1.24
CA GLY A 109 3.90 5.83 -1.41
C GLY A 109 4.73 6.53 -2.49
N LEU A 110 5.88 7.08 -2.11
CA LEU A 110 6.73 7.90 -2.99
C LEU A 110 8.21 7.48 -2.91
N PRO A 111 8.97 7.61 -4.02
CA PRO A 111 10.42 7.39 -3.98
C PRO A 111 11.11 8.46 -3.15
N ALA A 112 12.03 8.05 -2.28
CA ALA A 112 12.77 8.98 -1.41
C ALA A 112 13.91 9.72 -2.13
N ALA A 113 14.29 9.27 -3.34
CA ALA A 113 15.31 9.88 -4.18
C ALA A 113 15.00 9.62 -5.66
N PRO A 114 15.54 10.42 -6.61
CA PRO A 114 15.37 10.18 -8.04
C PRO A 114 15.75 8.76 -8.48
N ASP A 115 16.80 8.20 -7.89
CA ASP A 115 17.32 6.87 -8.24
C ASP A 115 16.65 5.72 -7.46
N ALA A 116 15.73 6.02 -6.54
CA ALA A 116 15.04 5.00 -5.74
C ALA A 116 13.93 4.26 -6.50
N ALA A 117 13.51 4.80 -7.65
CA ALA A 117 12.53 4.20 -8.54
C ALA A 117 12.88 4.56 -10.00
N GLY A 118 12.33 3.83 -10.97
CA GLY A 118 12.52 4.13 -12.39
C GLY A 118 11.81 5.42 -12.84
N SER A 119 10.76 5.83 -12.13
CA SER A 119 10.04 7.09 -12.38
C SER A 119 9.11 7.46 -11.22
N GLY A 120 8.58 8.69 -11.21
CA GLY A 120 7.57 9.13 -10.24
C GLY A 120 8.12 9.88 -9.02
N PHE A 121 9.43 10.16 -8.98
CA PHE A 121 10.01 11.00 -7.93
C PHE A 121 9.41 12.41 -7.95
N ILE A 122 9.03 12.91 -6.78
CA ILE A 122 8.51 14.26 -6.58
C ILE A 122 9.51 15.03 -5.72
N PRO A 123 10.09 16.14 -6.20
CA PRO A 123 10.88 17.02 -5.37
C PRO A 123 10.06 17.51 -4.17
N ALA A 124 10.65 17.57 -2.97
CA ALA A 124 9.93 17.93 -1.75
C ALA A 124 9.19 19.29 -1.86
N GLY A 125 9.81 20.28 -2.52
CA GLY A 125 9.17 21.57 -2.75
C GLY A 125 7.90 21.47 -3.60
N ASP A 126 7.91 20.62 -4.62
CA ASP A 126 6.74 20.37 -5.46
C ASP A 126 5.67 19.59 -4.70
N LEU A 127 6.05 18.57 -3.94
CA LEU A 127 5.14 17.80 -3.09
C LEU A 127 4.38 18.70 -2.09
N THR A 128 5.05 19.70 -1.50
CA THR A 128 4.40 20.58 -0.50
C THR A 128 3.64 21.77 -1.08
N SER A 129 3.81 22.07 -2.38
CA SER A 129 3.26 23.29 -2.98
C SER A 129 2.32 23.05 -4.16
N LYS A 130 2.34 21.86 -4.76
CA LYS A 130 1.56 21.51 -5.96
C LYS A 130 0.67 20.29 -5.80
N VAL A 131 1.02 19.37 -4.89
CA VAL A 131 0.27 18.14 -4.57
C VAL A 131 -0.51 18.39 -3.28
#